data_AF-A0A1G8AAD5-F1
#
_entry.id   AF-A0A1G8AAD5-F1
#
_cell.length_a   1.000
_cell.length_b   1.000
_cell.length_c   1.000
_cell.angle_alpha   90.00
_cell.angle_beta   90.00
_cell.angle_gamma   90.00
#
_symmetry.space_group_name_H-M   'P 1'
#
loop_
_entity.id
_entity.type
_entity.pdbx_description
1 polymer ?
#
loop_
_entity_poly.entity_id
_entity_poly.type
_entity_poly.pdbx_seq_one_letter_code
_entity_poly.pdbx_strand_id
1 'polypeptide(L)'
;MKLHDIDSSRLPEIADSVKECINMGEWLLFKTESQDSAGEAAFFLKTPTSVFKLSDRGGVLHEVDDGFDRLEIDELFYFSDVSKPVSLSNIRPR
;
A
#
# COMPACT_ATOMS: atom_id res chain seq x y z
N MET A 1 -0.93 -0.37 -14.40
CA MET A 1 -0.75 -1.35 -13.32
C MET A 1 0.59 -2.06 -13.40
N LYS A 2 1.58 -1.50 -12.72
CA LYS A 2 2.87 -2.12 -12.40
C LYS A 2 2.90 -2.51 -10.93
N LEU A 3 3.43 -3.68 -10.64
CA LEU A 3 3.66 -4.14 -9.27
C LEU A 3 5.11 -3.86 -8.91
N HIS A 4 5.30 -3.24 -7.76
CA HIS A 4 6.59 -2.88 -7.20
C HIS A 4 6.68 -3.45 -5.80
N ASP A 5 7.88 -3.84 -5.42
CA ASP A 5 8.17 -4.27 -4.07
C ASP A 5 9.05 -3.22 -3.39
N ILE A 6 8.69 -2.84 -2.17
CA ILE A 6 9.40 -1.85 -1.36
C ILE A 6 9.82 -2.45 -0.03
N ASP A 7 10.86 -1.87 0.54
CA ASP A 7 11.32 -2.22 1.87
C ASP A 7 10.42 -1.61 2.95
N SER A 8 10.16 -2.35 4.02
CA SER A 8 9.42 -1.84 5.18
C SER A 8 10.10 -0.62 5.80
N SER A 9 11.43 -0.55 5.68
CA SER A 9 12.26 0.59 6.11
C SER A 9 12.02 1.86 5.31
N ARG A 10 11.38 1.76 4.13
CA ARG A 10 10.99 2.94 3.34
C ARG A 10 9.78 3.64 3.95
N LEU A 11 8.92 2.90 4.63
CA LEU A 11 7.72 3.41 5.30
C LEU A 11 7.77 3.02 6.79
N PRO A 12 8.76 3.55 7.56
CA PRO A 12 8.97 3.15 8.95
C PRO A 12 7.82 3.60 9.87
N GLU A 13 7.06 4.62 9.50
CA GLU A 13 5.94 5.13 10.30
C GLU A 13 4.69 4.24 10.20
N ILE A 14 4.66 3.32 9.24
CA ILE A 14 3.55 2.38 9.10
C ILE A 14 3.70 1.27 10.15
N ALA A 15 2.63 1.04 10.91
CA ALA A 15 2.57 -0.05 11.88
C ALA A 15 2.68 -1.41 11.19
N ASP A 16 3.30 -2.39 11.84
CA ASP A 16 3.54 -3.70 11.23
C ASP A 16 2.24 -4.41 10.81
N SER A 17 1.15 -4.25 11.57
CA SER A 17 -0.17 -4.77 11.20
C SER A 17 -0.69 -4.22 9.87
N VAL A 18 -0.40 -2.96 9.54
CA VAL A 18 -0.77 -2.37 8.25
C VAL A 18 0.05 -2.98 7.12
N LYS A 19 1.35 -3.17 7.35
CA LYS A 19 2.24 -3.84 6.39
C LYS A 19 1.81 -5.28 6.13
N GLU A 20 1.41 -5.99 7.18
CA GLU A 20 0.84 -7.33 7.10
C GLU A 20 -0.45 -7.34 6.27
N CYS A 21 -1.41 -6.45 6.55
CA CYS A 21 -2.66 -6.35 5.76
C CYS A 21 -2.40 -6.06 4.28
N ILE A 22 -1.39 -5.23 3.96
CA ILE A 22 -0.99 -4.96 2.57
C ILE A 22 -0.45 -6.23 1.92
N ASN A 23 0.41 -6.98 2.63
CA ASN A 23 0.98 -8.22 2.11
C ASN A 23 -0.01 -9.40 2.08
N MET A 24 -1.06 -9.35 2.91
CA MET A 24 -2.19 -10.28 2.83
C MET A 24 -3.08 -9.99 1.62
N GLY A 25 -2.91 -8.83 0.97
CA GLY A 25 -3.79 -8.36 -0.11
C GLY A 25 -5.14 -7.85 0.38
N GLU A 26 -5.31 -7.67 1.70
CA GLU A 26 -6.50 -7.00 2.25
C GLU A 26 -6.46 -5.51 1.97
N TRP A 27 -5.27 -4.91 2.07
CA TRP A 27 -5.05 -3.49 1.82
C TRP A 27 -4.14 -3.34 0.59
N LEU A 28 -4.27 -2.22 -0.13
CA LEU A 28 -3.50 -1.98 -1.34
C LEU A 28 -2.74 -0.67 -1.19
N LEU A 29 -1.42 -0.74 -1.24
CA LEU A 29 -0.56 0.43 -1.31
C LEU A 29 -0.27 0.72 -2.78
N PHE A 30 -0.52 1.91 -3.27
CA PHE A 30 -0.41 2.22 -4.69
C PHE A 30 -0.11 3.72 -4.93
N LYS A 31 0.24 4.08 -6.16
CA LYS A 31 0.41 5.45 -6.65
C LYS A 31 -0.35 5.63 -7.95
N THR A 32 -0.76 6.87 -8.20
CA THR A 32 -1.34 7.28 -9.47
C THR A 32 -0.47 8.40 -10.04
N GLU A 33 -0.22 8.36 -11.35
CA GLU A 33 0.44 9.49 -12.04
C GLU A 33 -0.54 10.65 -12.25
N SER A 34 -1.84 10.35 -12.29
CA SER A 34 -2.85 11.24 -12.87
C SER A 34 -3.54 12.16 -11.87
N GLN A 35 -3.32 12.02 -10.57
CA GLN A 35 -4.14 12.73 -9.60
C GLN A 35 -3.45 13.03 -8.26
N ASP A 36 -2.40 13.87 -8.27
CA ASP A 36 -2.21 14.81 -7.17
C ASP A 36 -1.37 16.03 -7.59
N SER A 37 -2.08 17.06 -8.05
CA SER A 37 -1.60 18.44 -8.13
C SER A 37 -1.39 19.09 -6.76
N ALA A 38 -1.37 18.32 -5.66
CA ALA A 38 -1.12 18.80 -4.31
C ALA A 38 -0.05 17.94 -3.59
N GLY A 39 1.07 17.64 -4.28
CA GLY A 39 2.46 17.64 -3.80
C GLY A 39 2.92 16.98 -2.49
N GLU A 40 2.05 16.51 -1.62
CA GLU A 40 2.38 16.08 -0.25
C GLU A 40 2.26 14.56 -0.08
N ALA A 41 1.35 13.91 -0.80
CA ALA A 41 1.16 12.47 -0.73
C ALA A 41 2.12 11.72 -1.67
N ALA A 42 3.05 10.96 -1.09
CA ALA A 42 3.98 10.14 -1.86
C ALA A 42 3.41 8.76 -2.19
N PHE A 43 2.53 8.21 -1.34
CA PHE A 43 1.88 6.91 -1.52
C PHE A 43 0.40 6.98 -1.11
N PHE A 44 -0.42 6.07 -1.62
CA PHE A 44 -1.83 5.93 -1.25
C PHE A 44 -2.08 4.52 -0.71
N LEU A 45 -2.75 4.43 0.43
CA LEU A 45 -3.12 3.19 1.09
C LEU A 45 -4.63 3.01 1.05
N LYS A 46 -5.11 2.10 0.22
CA LYS A 46 -6.50 1.68 0.18
C LYS A 46 -6.76 0.62 1.24
N THR A 47 -7.65 0.92 2.17
CA THR A 47 -8.23 -0.06 3.11
C THR A 47 -9.64 -0.43 2.60
N PRO A 48 -10.29 -1.47 3.16
CA PRO A 48 -11.66 -1.83 2.78
C PRO A 48 -12.70 -0.76 3.12
N THR A 49 -12.39 0.16 4.03
CA THR A 49 -13.34 1.20 4.47
C THR A 49 -13.07 2.55 3.82
N SER A 50 -11.79 2.93 3.68
CA SER A 50 -11.38 4.28 3.27
C SER A 50 -9.99 4.24 2.63
N VAL A 51 -9.53 5.37 2.09
CA VAL A 51 -8.18 5.46 1.51
C VAL A 51 -7.38 6.51 2.24
N PHE A 52 -6.12 6.21 2.52
CA PHE A 52 -5.23 7.10 3.25
C PHE A 52 -4.08 7.56 2.35
N LYS A 53 -3.85 8.87 2.32
CA LYS A 53 -2.65 9.48 1.76
C LYS A 53 -1.51 9.30 2.75
N LEU A 54 -0.39 8.79 2.26
CA LEU A 54 0.82 8.57 3.02
C LEU A 54 1.94 9.50 2.53
N SER A 55 2.72 9.99 3.49
CA SER A 55 3.99 10.66 3.26
C SER A 55 5.06 9.69 2.71
N ASP A 56 6.18 10.23 2.23
CA ASP A 56 7.36 9.45 1.82
C ASP A 56 7.87 8.51 2.91
N ARG A 57 7.64 8.86 4.19
CA ARG A 57 7.99 8.06 5.37
C ARG A 57 6.90 7.11 5.85
N GLY A 58 5.73 7.12 5.22
CA GLY A 58 4.60 6.28 5.61
C GLY A 58 3.70 6.85 6.70
N GLY A 59 3.91 8.11 7.10
CA GLY A 59 2.97 8.82 7.95
C GLY A 59 1.65 9.09 7.21
N VAL A 60 0.52 8.77 7.83
CA VAL A 60 -0.81 9.09 7.30
C VAL A 60 -1.02 10.60 7.34
N LEU A 61 -1.15 11.21 6.16
CA LEU A 61 -1.40 12.64 5.99
C LEU A 61 -2.90 12.93 6.02
N HIS A 62 -3.67 12.22 5.19
CA HIS A 62 -5.09 12.51 5.04
C HIS A 62 -5.91 11.29 4.62
N GLU A 63 -7.13 11.18 5.12
CA GLU A 63 -8.11 10.20 4.66
C GLU A 63 -8.90 10.80 3.49
N VAL A 64 -8.97 10.06 2.39
CA VAL A 64 -9.76 10.35 1.20
C VAL A 64 -11.02 9.49 1.31
N ASP A 65 -12.11 10.13 1.74
CA ASP A 65 -13.41 9.49 1.92
C ASP A 65 -14.27 9.54 0.64
N ASP A 66 -14.00 10.50 -0.25
CA ASP A 66 -14.84 10.78 -1.43
C ASP A 66 -14.04 10.71 -2.75
N GLY A 67 -14.51 9.90 -3.71
CA GLY A 67 -14.01 9.90 -5.09
C GLY A 67 -12.94 8.86 -5.46
N PHE A 68 -12.62 7.90 -4.58
CA PHE A 68 -11.61 6.87 -4.88
C PHE A 68 -11.98 5.96 -6.06
N ASP A 69 -13.27 5.73 -6.31
CA ASP A 69 -13.73 4.82 -7.37
C ASP A 69 -13.21 5.20 -8.78
N ARG A 70 -12.74 6.44 -8.93
CA ARG A 70 -12.18 7.00 -10.17
C ARG A 70 -10.65 7.03 -10.21
N LEU A 71 -9.97 6.62 -9.15
CA LEU A 71 -8.50 6.59 -9.10
C LEU A 71 -7.98 5.40 -9.89
N GLU A 72 -7.36 5.70 -11.03
CA GLU A 72 -6.61 4.70 -11.80
C GLU A 72 -5.32 4.35 -11.05
N ILE A 73 -5.25 3.11 -10.60
CA ILE A 73 -4.06 2.57 -9.96
C ILE A 73 -3.04 2.26 -11.05
N ASP A 74 -2.03 3.11 -11.21
CA ASP A 74 -0.98 2.86 -12.19
C ASP A 74 0.15 1.98 -11.63
N GLU A 75 0.56 2.24 -10.38
CA GLU A 75 1.63 1.52 -9.70
C GLU A 75 1.15 1.01 -8.34
N LEU A 76 1.43 -0.25 -8.01
CA LEU A 76 1.02 -0.90 -6.76
C LEU A 76 2.27 -1.41 -6.04
N PHE A 77 2.33 -1.25 -4.74
CA PHE A 77 3.50 -1.48 -3.90
C PHE A 77 3.21 -2.56 -2.85
N TYR A 78 4.09 -3.54 -2.72
CA TYR A 78 4.06 -4.55 -1.66
C TYR A 78 5.31 -4.48 -0.80
N PHE A 79 5.25 -4.96 0.43
CA PHE A 79 6.43 -5.04 1.27
C PHE A 79 7.18 -6.35 1.03
N SER A 80 8.43 -6.26 0.54
CA SER A 80 9.27 -7.46 0.36
C SER A 80 9.71 -8.08 1.69
N ASP A 81 9.90 -7.24 2.69
CA ASP A 81 10.54 -7.59 3.97
C ASP A 81 9.54 -8.11 5.02
N VAL A 82 8.24 -7.98 4.76
CA VAL A 82 7.18 -8.38 5.70
C VAL A 82 6.72 -9.80 5.36
N SER A 83 6.54 -10.62 6.39
CA SER A 83 6.05 -11.99 6.24
C SER A 83 4.70 -12.04 5.53
N LYS A 84 4.66 -12.66 4.34
CA LYS A 84 3.40 -13.02 3.67
C LYS A 84 2.79 -14.21 4.40
N PRO A 85 1.45 -14.26 4.62
CA PRO A 85 0.84 -15.41 5.27
C PRO A 85 1.13 -16.71 4.52
N VAL A 86 1.31 -17.79 5.28
CA VAL A 86 1.70 -19.15 4.86
C VAL A 86 0.75 -19.79 3.81
N SER A 87 -0.38 -19.16 3.45
CA SER A 87 -1.24 -19.59 2.35
C SER A 87 -0.56 -19.55 0.97
N LEU A 88 0.53 -18.79 0.80
CA LEU A 88 1.41 -18.87 -0.38
C LEU A 88 2.64 -19.79 -0.16
N SER A 89 2.85 -20.28 1.07
CA SER A 89 3.99 -21.14 1.43
C SER A 89 3.68 -22.64 1.31
N ASN A 90 2.50 -23.02 0.80
CA ASN A 90 2.13 -24.42 0.64
C ASN A 90 2.44 -24.96 -0.77
N ILE A 91 3.71 -24.91 -1.14
CA ILE A 91 4.32 -25.82 -2.12
C ILE A 91 5.63 -26.32 -1.53
N ARG A 92 5.52 -27.10 -0.44
CA ARG A 92 6.55 -28.08 -0.12
C ARG A 92 6.12 -29.40 -0.75
N PRO A 93 6.76 -29.86 -1.84
CA PRO A 93 6.56 -31.23 -2.28
C PRO A 93 7.18 -32.16 -1.23
N ARG A 94 6.41 -33.14 -0.79
CA ARG A 94 6.96 -34.39 -0.26
C ARG A 94 7.06 -35.40 -1.38
#